data_AF-A0A942JCC9-F1
#
_entry.id   AF-A0A942JCC9-F1
#
_cell.length_a   1.000
_cell.length_b   1.000
_cell.length_c   1.000
_cell.angle_alpha   90.00
_cell.angle_beta   90.00
_cell.angle_gamma   90.00
#
_symmetry.space_group_name_H-M   'P 1'
#
loop_
_entity.id
_entity.type
_entity.pdbx_description
1 polymer ?
#
loop_
_entity_poly.entity_id
_entity_poly.type
_entity_poly.pdbx_seq_one_letter_code
_entity_poly.pdbx_strand_id
1 'polypeptide(L)'
;EPLPLPPMQPATDWRVVVGTGLADESVVEPTLGTALAGAEVVRVASRRSSVAWWGTEKLVEIACMPRALDRLRHVVLAGAGTRACGWCGHVVATPSCPLCGAARAAASPVSGAVT
;
A
#
# COMPACT_ATOMS: atom_id res chain seq x y z
N GLU A 1 5.81 12.91 -11.48
CA GLU A 1 6.28 11.52 -11.40
C GLU A 1 5.84 10.94 -10.05
N PRO A 2 5.14 9.80 -10.01
CA PRO A 2 4.80 9.15 -8.75
C PRO A 2 6.07 8.73 -8.02
N LEU A 3 6.12 8.90 -6.70
CA LEU A 3 7.23 8.42 -5.89
C LEU A 3 7.32 6.89 -6.02
N PRO A 4 8.51 6.31 -6.25
CA PRO A 4 8.66 4.87 -6.21
C PRO A 4 8.30 4.39 -4.81
N LEU A 5 7.27 3.56 -4.71
CA LEU A 5 6.94 2.89 -3.47
C LEU A 5 8.09 1.93 -3.15
N PRO A 6 8.62 1.92 -1.91
CA PRO A 6 9.61 0.92 -1.53
C PRO A 6 9.02 -0.49 -1.73
N PRO A 7 9.84 -1.49 -2.08
CA PRO A 7 9.37 -2.86 -2.17
C PRO A 7 8.74 -3.26 -0.83
N MET A 8 7.45 -3.61 -0.86
CA MET A 8 6.76 -4.07 0.34
C MET A 8 7.37 -5.39 0.78
N GLN A 9 7.85 -5.45 2.01
CA GLN A 9 8.32 -6.69 2.63
C GLN A 9 7.13 -7.67 2.82
N PRO A 10 7.38 -8.99 2.80
CA PRO A 10 6.32 -9.99 2.71
C PRO A 10 5.37 -10.03 3.93
N ALA A 11 4.07 -10.05 3.60
CA ALA A 11 2.85 -10.62 4.21
C ALA A 11 2.62 -10.70 5.74
N THR A 12 3.62 -10.66 6.61
CA THR A 12 3.42 -10.81 8.08
C THR A 12 2.59 -9.68 8.71
N ASP A 13 2.54 -8.52 8.05
CA ASP A 13 1.72 -7.38 8.46
C ASP A 13 0.42 -7.27 7.65
N TRP A 14 0.00 -8.32 6.93
CA TRP A 14 -1.20 -8.28 6.10
C TRP A 14 -2.30 -9.19 6.64
N ARG A 15 -3.54 -8.74 6.53
CA ARG A 15 -4.75 -9.54 6.67
C ARG A 15 -5.35 -9.70 5.29
N VAL A 16 -5.71 -10.92 4.95
CA VAL A 16 -6.34 -11.26 3.68
C VAL A 16 -7.74 -11.76 3.96
N VAL A 17 -8.72 -11.11 3.35
CA VAL A 17 -10.13 -11.46 3.45
C VAL A 17 -10.53 -12.17 2.17
N VAL A 18 -11.03 -13.39 2.28
CA VAL A 18 -11.48 -14.22 1.15
C VAL A 18 -12.99 -14.36 1.22
N GLY A 19 -13.66 -13.97 0.13
CA GLY A 19 -15.10 -14.14 -0.05
C GLY A 19 -15.47 -15.60 -0.30
N THR A 20 -16.47 -16.11 0.42
CA THR A 20 -16.86 -17.52 0.41
C THR A 20 -18.24 -17.78 -0.18
N GLY A 21 -18.46 -19.00 -0.68
CA GLY A 21 -19.77 -19.54 -1.03
C GLY A 21 -20.33 -19.19 -2.41
N LEU A 22 -19.55 -18.58 -3.30
CA LEU A 22 -19.94 -18.35 -4.71
C LEU A 22 -19.06 -19.11 -5.71
N ALA A 23 -17.75 -19.08 -5.52
CA ALA A 23 -16.77 -19.75 -6.37
C ALA A 23 -16.00 -20.84 -5.60
N ASP A 24 -15.23 -21.65 -6.33
CA ASP A 24 -14.35 -22.65 -5.73
C ASP A 24 -13.16 -21.98 -5.02
N GLU A 25 -13.23 -21.92 -3.70
CA GLU A 25 -12.19 -21.33 -2.85
C GLU A 25 -10.94 -22.20 -2.72
N SER A 26 -11.00 -23.47 -3.13
CA SER A 26 -9.85 -24.38 -3.04
C SER A 26 -8.67 -23.93 -3.91
N VAL A 27 -8.92 -23.07 -4.90
CA VAL A 27 -7.91 -22.49 -5.78
C VAL A 27 -7.07 -21.40 -5.10
N VAL A 28 -7.51 -20.86 -3.96
CA VAL A 28 -6.86 -19.71 -3.29
C VAL A 28 -5.50 -20.10 -2.73
N GLU A 29 -5.44 -21.15 -1.92
CA GLU A 29 -4.20 -21.58 -1.28
C GLU A 29 -3.12 -22.00 -2.28
N PRO A 30 -3.42 -22.83 -3.32
CA PRO A 30 -2.44 -23.17 -4.34
C PRO A 30 -1.96 -21.98 -5.18
N THR A 31 -2.83 -20.99 -5.41
CA THR A 31 -2.49 -19.82 -6.26
C THR A 31 -1.69 -18.77 -5.49
N LEU A 32 -2.00 -18.56 -4.21
CA LEU A 32 -1.51 -17.43 -3.44
C LEU A 32 -0.67 -17.82 -2.22
N GLY A 33 -0.53 -19.12 -1.89
CA GLY A 33 0.06 -19.58 -0.63
C GLY A 33 1.41 -18.94 -0.28
N THR A 34 2.34 -18.82 -1.24
CA THR A 34 3.64 -18.17 -0.99
C THR A 34 3.52 -16.66 -0.82
N ALA A 35 2.58 -16.02 -1.51
CA ALA A 35 2.31 -14.58 -1.39
C ALA A 35 1.53 -14.24 -0.09
N LEU A 36 0.80 -15.22 0.44
CA LEU A 36 0.06 -15.14 1.70
C LEU A 36 0.85 -15.64 2.90
N ALA A 37 2.08 -16.14 2.70
CA ALA A 37 2.87 -16.74 3.76
C ALA A 37 3.09 -15.76 4.93
N GLY A 38 2.45 -16.04 6.06
CA GLY A 38 2.48 -15.20 7.26
C GLY A 38 1.34 -14.17 7.39
N ALA A 39 0.46 -14.06 6.41
CA ALA A 39 -0.74 -13.23 6.50
C ALA A 39 -1.86 -13.92 7.30
N GLU A 40 -2.66 -13.14 8.00
CA GLU A 40 -3.89 -13.62 8.64
C GLU A 40 -4.98 -13.77 7.57
N VAL A 41 -5.42 -15.00 7.29
CA VAL A 41 -6.50 -15.27 6.33
C VAL A 41 -7.85 -15.36 7.04
N VAL A 42 -8.77 -14.47 6.69
CA VAL A 42 -10.13 -14.40 7.22
C VAL A 42 -11.10 -14.75 6.09
N ARG A 43 -12.03 -15.67 6.34
CA ARG A 43 -13.06 -16.07 5.39
C ARG A 43 -14.39 -15.42 5.75
N VAL A 44 -15.04 -14.79 4.78
CA VAL A 44 -16.32 -14.08 4.96
C VAL A 44 -17.29 -14.45 3.86
N ALA A 45 -18.56 -14.60 4.18
CA ALA A 45 -19.57 -14.89 3.16
C ALA A 45 -19.61 -13.78 2.10
N SER A 46 -19.52 -14.16 0.83
CA SER A 46 -19.62 -13.21 -0.28
C SER A 46 -21.02 -12.58 -0.35
N ARG A 47 -21.07 -11.29 -0.69
CA ARG A 47 -22.35 -10.60 -0.89
C ARG A 47 -22.94 -10.99 -2.23
N ARG A 48 -24.27 -11.17 -2.30
CA ARG A 48 -24.98 -11.41 -3.58
C ARG A 48 -24.77 -10.31 -4.62
N SER A 49 -24.46 -9.08 -4.19
CA SER A 49 -24.09 -7.97 -5.07
C SER A 49 -22.80 -8.22 -5.86
N SER A 50 -21.92 -9.12 -5.40
CA SER A 50 -20.70 -9.52 -6.09
C SER A 50 -20.99 -10.04 -7.50
N VAL A 51 -21.97 -10.94 -7.62
CA VAL A 51 -22.37 -11.52 -8.92
C VAL A 51 -22.91 -10.45 -9.86
N ALA A 52 -23.69 -9.50 -9.34
CA ALA A 52 -24.22 -8.39 -10.13
C ALA A 52 -23.11 -7.44 -10.62
N TRP A 53 -22.05 -7.26 -9.82
CA TRP A 53 -20.91 -6.42 -10.18
C TRP A 53 -19.99 -7.09 -11.21
N TRP A 54 -19.62 -8.35 -10.99
CA TRP A 54 -18.69 -9.08 -11.87
C TRP A 54 -19.36 -9.75 -13.06
N GLY A 55 -20.68 -9.96 -13.02
CA GLY A 55 -21.44 -10.71 -14.03
C GLY A 55 -21.19 -12.22 -14.01
N THR A 56 -20.58 -12.76 -12.96
CA THR A 56 -20.21 -14.18 -12.86
C THR A 56 -20.06 -14.66 -11.42
N GLU A 57 -20.32 -15.95 -11.19
CA GLU A 57 -20.10 -16.65 -9.91
C GLU A 57 -18.76 -17.39 -9.88
N LYS A 58 -17.97 -17.31 -10.95
CA LYS A 58 -16.71 -18.06 -11.10
C LYS A 58 -15.49 -17.38 -10.46
N LEU A 59 -15.68 -16.23 -9.82
CA LEU A 59 -14.58 -15.44 -9.24
C LEU A 59 -14.58 -15.54 -7.72
N VAL A 60 -13.40 -15.77 -7.16
CA VAL A 60 -13.16 -15.62 -5.73
C VAL A 60 -12.73 -14.17 -5.48
N GLU A 61 -13.46 -13.46 -4.63
CA GLU A 61 -13.08 -12.10 -4.21
C GLU A 61 -12.08 -12.14 -3.07
N ILE A 62 -11.02 -11.34 -3.18
CA ILE A 62 -9.97 -11.26 -2.17
C ILE A 62 -9.63 -9.81 -1.91
N ALA A 63 -9.53 -9.43 -0.63
CA ALA A 63 -9.07 -8.12 -0.20
C ALA A 63 -7.89 -8.25 0.76
N CYS A 64 -6.79 -7.58 0.45
CA CYS A 64 -5.60 -7.54 1.30
C CYS A 64 -5.53 -6.18 1.99
N MET A 65 -5.37 -6.18 3.32
CA MET A 65 -5.23 -4.97 4.11
C MET A 65 -4.06 -5.06 5.09
N PRO A 66 -3.28 -3.99 5.27
CA PRO A 66 -2.23 -3.97 6.27
C PRO A 66 -2.83 -3.97 7.68
N ARG A 67 -2.32 -4.81 8.57
CA ARG A 67 -2.68 -4.90 10.00
C ARG A 67 -2.04 -3.76 10.81
N ALA A 68 -0.86 -3.30 10.39
CA ALA A 68 -0.11 -2.25 11.08
C ALA A 68 0.01 -0.98 10.22
N LEU A 69 -1.10 -0.23 10.11
CA LEU A 69 -1.13 1.03 9.35
C LEU A 69 -0.08 2.04 9.81
N ASP A 70 0.22 2.10 11.11
CA ASP A 70 1.25 3.01 11.64
C ASP A 70 2.66 2.62 11.18
N ARG A 71 2.95 1.32 11.10
CA ARG A 71 4.22 0.82 10.56
C ARG A 71 4.32 1.08 9.07
N LEU A 72 3.24 0.85 8.33
CA LEU A 72 3.16 1.17 6.91
C LEU A 72 3.40 2.66 6.67
N ARG A 73 2.76 3.53 7.48
CA ARG A 73 2.98 4.97 7.48
C ARG A 73 4.46 5.30 7.70
N HIS A 74 5.11 4.68 8.68
CA HIS A 74 6.54 4.90 8.93
C HIS A 74 7.41 4.48 7.74
N VAL A 75 7.18 3.30 7.16
CA VAL A 75 7.95 2.79 6.01
C VAL A 75 7.74 3.66 4.77
N VAL A 76 6.49 4.01 4.47
CA VAL A 76 6.16 4.85 3.31
C VAL A 76 6.73 6.25 3.46
N LEU A 77 6.60 6.87 4.64
CA LEU A 77 7.14 8.21 4.89
C LEU A 77 8.68 8.22 4.95
N ALA A 78 9.30 7.16 5.50
CA ALA A 78 10.75 7.02 5.50
C ALA A 78 11.32 6.91 4.08
N GLY A 79 10.65 6.16 3.19
CA GLY A 79 11.05 6.05 1.79
C GLY A 79 10.73 7.28 0.94
N ALA A 80 9.68 8.03 1.28
CA ALA A 80 9.21 9.16 0.48
C ALA A 80 10.11 10.41 0.55
N GLY A 81 11.11 10.44 1.44
CA GLY A 81 12.03 11.57 1.57
C GLY A 81 11.29 12.87 1.92
N THR A 82 10.63 12.90 3.07
CA THR A 82 9.88 14.07 3.55
C THR A 82 10.81 15.24 3.87
N ARG A 83 10.39 16.47 3.55
CA ARG A 83 11.13 17.71 3.84
C ARG A 83 10.17 18.83 4.25
N ALA A 84 10.64 19.77 5.06
CA ALA A 84 9.89 21.00 5.29
C ALA A 84 9.81 21.82 4.00
N CYS A 85 8.64 22.36 3.68
CA CYS A 85 8.47 23.32 2.60
C CYS A 85 9.29 24.59 2.91
N GLY A 86 10.11 25.03 1.96
CA GLY A 86 10.93 26.24 2.13
C GLY A 86 10.14 27.54 2.26
N TRP A 87 8.83 27.53 1.99
CA TRP A 87 7.95 28.70 2.12
C TRP A 87 7.07 28.65 3.36
N CYS A 88 6.24 27.61 3.54
CA CYS A 88 5.31 27.52 4.68
C CYS A 88 5.78 26.62 5.84
N GLY A 89 6.95 25.99 5.74
CA GLY A 89 7.52 25.13 6.79
C GLY A 89 6.86 23.76 6.99
N HIS A 90 5.73 23.47 6.34
CA HIS A 90 5.05 22.17 6.50
C HIS A 90 5.87 21.01 5.93
N VAL A 91 5.85 19.87 6.62
CA VAL A 91 6.50 18.64 6.14
C VAL A 91 5.69 18.06 4.99
N VAL A 92 6.32 17.94 3.82
CA VAL A 92 5.71 17.45 2.59
C VAL A 92 6.57 16.36 1.95
N ALA A 93 5.93 15.40 1.28
CA ALA A 93 6.59 14.36 0.49
C ALA A 93 6.51 14.61 -1.03
N THR A 94 5.64 15.51 -1.46
CA THR A 94 5.29 15.73 -2.88
C THR A 94 6.23 16.72 -3.59
N PRO A 95 6.32 16.68 -4.94
CA PRO A 95 7.09 17.65 -5.74
C PRO A 95 6.69 19.11 -5.52
N SER A 96 5.42 19.39 -5.24
CA SER A 96 4.91 20.71 -4.85
C SER A 96 4.22 20.61 -3.50
N CYS A 97 4.29 21.67 -2.69
CA CYS A 97 3.58 21.71 -1.41
C CYS A 97 2.06 21.71 -1.68
N PRO A 98 1.27 20.76 -1.14
CA PRO A 98 -0.16 20.71 -1.38
C PRO A 98 -0.93 21.82 -0.66
N LEU A 99 -0.28 22.52 0.29
CA LEU A 99 -0.90 23.60 1.06
C LEU A 99 -0.69 24.97 0.40
N CYS A 100 0.51 25.26 -0.10
CA CYS A 100 0.83 26.57 -0.66
C CYS A 100 1.18 26.58 -2.16
N GLY A 101 1.29 25.41 -2.78
CA GLY A 101 1.64 25.28 -4.20
C GLY A 101 3.11 25.47 -4.55
N ALA A 102 3.96 25.90 -3.61
CA ALA A 102 5.38 26.11 -3.88
C ALA A 102 6.08 24.82 -4.37
N ALA A 103 6.86 24.92 -5.44
CA ALA A 103 7.66 23.82 -5.96
C ALA A 103 8.76 23.42 -4.97
N ARG A 104 9.12 22.13 -4.90
CA ARG A 104 10.31 21.66 -4.20
C ARG A 104 11.52 22.32 -4.84
N ALA A 105 12.28 23.08 -4.04
CA ALA A 105 13.65 23.38 -4.41
C ALA A 105 14.40 22.04 -4.58
N ALA A 106 15.17 21.91 -5.67
CA ALA A 106 16.09 20.79 -5.84
C ALA A 106 16.96 20.67 -4.59
N ALA A 107 17.26 19.43 -4.15
CA ALA A 107 18.21 19.26 -3.06
C ALA A 107 19.49 20.00 -3.46
N SER A 108 19.86 21.04 -2.71
CA SER A 108 21.17 21.66 -2.90
C SER A 108 22.19 20.55 -2.64
N PRO A 109 23.13 20.26 -3.57
CA PRO A 109 24.16 19.28 -3.30
C PRO A 109 24.89 19.73 -2.04
N VAL A 110 24.98 18.84 -1.05
CA VAL A 110 25.78 19.08 0.14
C VAL A 110 27.22 19.19 -0.34
N SER A 111 27.73 20.42 -0.44
CA SER A 111 29.15 20.69 -0.69
C SER A 111 29.89 20.40 0.61
N GLY A 112 30.24 19.14 0.82
CA GLY A 112 31.13 18.68 1.88
C GLY A 112 32.53 18.46 1.33
N ALA A 113 33.24 19.54 0.97
CA ALA A 113 34.68 19.51 0.89
C ALA A 113 35.22 19.77 2.30
N VAL A 114 35.71 18.72 2.96
CA VAL A 114 36.56 18.85 4.15
C VAL A 114 37.98 18.56 3.67
N THR A 115 38.80 19.60 3.65
CA THR A 115 40.27 19.57 3.58
C THR A 115 40.86 18.95 4.83
#